data_AF-A0A954LGF5-F1
#
_entry.id   AF-A0A954LGF5-F1
#
_cell.length_a   1.000
_cell.length_b   1.000
_cell.length_c   1.000
_cell.angle_alpha   90.00
_cell.angle_beta   90.00
_cell.angle_gamma   90.00
#
_symmetry.space_group_name_H-M   'P 1'
#
loop_
_entity.id
_entity.type
_entity.pdbx_description
1 polymer ?
#
loop_
_entity_poly.entity_id
_entity_poly.type
_entity_poly.pdbx_seq_one_letter_code
_entity_poly.pdbx_strand_id
1 'polypeptide(L)'
;MICSCGITRFIAIDSKEQEGEVVEGLGSIPWHSLRHAYGTAEDVPDLIRQLQTADPNTRGEDSPLWRLFGNIWHQGTVYEATSHAVPFLIQLVETTSTPDRVGILDLLAHIAHGSSYLDVHESFLQRYPVAKPGIPGTEDFEREKRKELEWVEAARTAVIQGYDIYVHLLQSQSDVAYAAANVLACLRIRRAATSRLLAGKLREEARPLYRAGILLLLGELGHESPHVFDAVHSAASSESIEERRAVAITAVRLKTFDITDDFREALVEAICDTDLYQYFEGLPWDTADNIDQSALFHRDDAASKAA
;
A
#
# COMPACT_ATOMS: atom_id res chain seq x y z
N MET A 1 -34.26 49.06 23.46
CA MET A 1 -32.91 49.49 23.85
C MET A 1 -31.94 48.77 22.92
N ILE A 2 -31.21 49.54 22.13
CA ILE A 2 -30.37 49.11 20.99
C ILE A 2 -29.02 48.59 21.50
N CYS A 3 -28.48 47.52 20.88
CA CYS A 3 -27.07 47.27 20.47
C CYS A 3 -26.78 45.76 20.52
N SER A 4 -26.65 45.03 19.41
CA SER A 4 -25.62 45.05 18.34
C SER A 4 -24.39 44.18 18.67
N CYS A 5 -24.34 43.05 17.95
CA CYS A 5 -23.20 42.49 17.21
C CYS A 5 -21.77 42.61 17.79
N GLY A 6 -21.16 41.46 18.09
CA GLY A 6 -19.71 41.26 18.09
C GLY A 6 -19.40 39.97 17.32
N ILE A 7 -19.35 40.05 15.98
CA ILE A 7 -18.13 40.02 15.16
C ILE A 7 -17.25 38.79 15.46
N THR A 8 -17.58 37.69 14.80
CA THR A 8 -16.67 36.61 14.45
C THR A 8 -15.58 37.21 13.56
N ARG A 9 -14.35 37.33 14.09
CA ARG A 9 -13.21 37.75 13.28
C ARG A 9 -12.76 36.54 12.46
N PHE A 10 -13.33 36.41 11.27
CA PHE A 10 -12.71 35.64 10.18
C PHE A 10 -11.35 36.29 9.91
N ILE A 11 -10.28 35.64 10.35
CA ILE A 11 -8.96 35.93 9.81
C ILE A 11 -8.98 35.31 8.42
N ALA A 12 -9.22 36.15 7.41
CA ALA A 12 -8.84 35.83 6.05
C ALA A 12 -7.31 35.73 6.08
N ILE A 13 -6.80 34.50 6.14
CA ILE A 13 -5.40 34.22 5.86
C ILE A 13 -5.24 34.47 4.37
N ASP A 14 -4.47 35.50 4.05
CA ASP A 14 -4.10 35.88 2.70
C ASP A 14 -3.44 34.68 2.03
N SER A 15 -4.09 34.11 1.01
CA SER A 15 -3.76 32.84 0.37
C SER A 15 -2.55 32.93 -0.57
N LYS A 16 -1.62 33.85 -0.29
CA LYS A 16 -0.45 34.16 -1.14
C LYS A 16 0.91 34.10 -0.43
N GLU A 17 0.97 33.75 0.85
CA GLU A 17 2.25 33.63 1.60
C GLU A 17 2.49 32.24 2.24
N GLN A 18 1.87 31.18 1.70
CA GLN A 18 2.20 29.77 2.01
C GLN A 18 2.77 29.02 0.79
N GLU A 19 3.64 29.66 0.01
CA GLU A 19 4.46 28.97 -1.01
C GLU A 19 5.86 28.60 -0.47
N GLY A 20 5.99 28.48 0.86
CA GLY A 20 7.23 28.15 1.57
C GLY A 20 7.24 26.72 2.11
N GLU A 21 8.09 25.89 1.52
CA GLU A 21 8.67 24.61 1.98
C GLU A 21 7.71 23.65 2.73
N VAL A 22 6.96 22.83 1.99
CA VAL A 22 6.05 21.78 2.48
C VAL A 22 6.77 20.66 3.27
N VAL A 23 8.10 20.72 3.40
CA VAL A 23 8.92 19.63 3.96
C VAL A 23 9.87 20.17 5.04
N GLU A 24 9.29 20.87 6.02
CA GLU A 24 10.01 21.33 7.21
C GLU A 24 10.59 20.14 7.98
N GLY A 25 11.87 20.21 8.34
CA GLY A 25 12.52 19.22 9.21
C GLY A 25 13.43 18.21 8.51
N LEU A 26 13.47 18.14 7.17
CA LEU A 26 14.42 17.27 6.43
C LEU A 26 15.87 17.45 6.89
N GLY A 27 16.29 18.69 7.16
CA GLY A 27 17.65 19.02 7.58
C GLY A 27 18.03 18.56 9.00
N SER A 28 17.07 18.13 9.81
CA SER A 28 17.33 17.67 11.20
C SER A 28 17.74 16.20 11.31
N ILE A 29 17.53 15.42 10.24
CA ILE A 29 17.84 14.00 10.21
C ILE A 29 19.29 13.80 9.71
N PRO A 30 20.12 12.98 10.38
CA PRO A 30 21.51 12.75 9.98
C PRO A 30 21.60 11.75 8.80
N TRP A 31 21.11 12.14 7.62
CA TRP A 31 21.02 11.28 6.42
C TRP A 31 22.34 10.60 6.03
N HIS A 32 23.47 11.28 6.23
CA HIS A 32 24.81 10.72 5.99
C HIS A 32 25.15 9.49 6.83
N SER A 33 24.51 9.32 7.99
CA SER A 33 24.69 8.16 8.86
C SER A 33 23.72 7.02 8.54
N LEU A 34 22.63 7.30 7.81
CA LEU A 34 21.62 6.31 7.46
C LEU A 34 22.01 5.58 6.16
N ARG A 35 21.44 4.40 5.99
CA ARG A 35 21.62 3.58 4.78
C ARG A 35 20.29 3.25 4.11
N HIS A 36 20.35 3.14 2.79
CA HIS A 36 19.27 2.72 1.89
C HIS A 36 19.81 1.65 0.92
N ALA A 37 19.02 1.19 -0.07
CA ALA A 37 19.39 0.09 -0.98
C ALA A 37 20.79 0.20 -1.62
N TYR A 38 21.19 1.41 -2.02
CA TYR A 38 22.44 1.65 -2.75
C TYR A 38 23.56 2.30 -1.92
N GLY A 39 23.46 2.34 -0.58
CA GLY A 39 24.48 2.93 0.29
C GLY A 39 23.96 4.07 1.18
N THR A 40 24.68 5.19 1.22
CA THR A 40 24.35 6.35 2.08
C THR A 40 23.06 7.03 1.63
N ALA A 41 22.25 7.53 2.57
CA ALA A 41 20.96 8.15 2.28
C ALA A 41 21.02 9.69 2.09
N GLU A 42 22.22 10.25 1.81
CA GLU A 42 22.42 11.71 1.66
C GLU A 42 21.62 12.34 0.51
N ASP A 43 21.22 11.54 -0.48
CA ASP A 43 20.45 11.98 -1.64
C ASP A 43 18.93 12.01 -1.40
N VAL A 44 18.43 11.30 -0.38
CA VAL A 44 17.00 11.19 -0.05
C VAL A 44 16.32 12.55 0.17
N PRO A 45 16.91 13.52 0.90
CA PRO A 45 16.27 14.82 1.11
C PRO A 45 16.02 15.58 -0.18
N ASP A 46 16.98 15.55 -1.11
CA ASP A 46 16.87 16.25 -2.39
C ASP A 46 15.85 15.59 -3.30
N LEU A 47 15.74 14.26 -3.26
CA LEU A 47 14.68 13.53 -3.96
C LEU A 47 13.29 13.92 -3.42
N ILE A 48 13.11 13.96 -2.10
CA ILE A 48 11.83 14.38 -1.47
C ILE A 48 11.47 15.82 -1.84
N ARG A 49 12.45 16.74 -1.89
CA ARG A 49 12.20 18.12 -2.34
C ARG A 49 11.74 18.16 -3.79
N GLN A 50 12.37 17.39 -4.67
CA GLN A 50 12.02 17.35 -6.10
C GLN A 50 10.58 16.86 -6.33
N LEU A 51 10.05 15.98 -5.48
CA LEU A 51 8.66 15.50 -5.58
C LEU A 51 7.62 16.62 -5.51
N GLN A 52 7.93 17.78 -4.92
CA GLN A 52 7.00 18.91 -4.84
C GLN A 52 6.72 19.55 -6.21
N THR A 53 7.66 19.42 -7.16
CA THR A 53 7.61 20.14 -8.44
C THR A 53 7.86 19.27 -9.66
N ALA A 54 8.17 17.99 -9.48
CA ALA A 54 8.48 17.07 -10.57
C ALA A 54 7.26 16.87 -11.49
N ASP A 55 7.52 16.76 -12.80
CA ASP A 55 6.49 16.35 -13.75
C ASP A 55 6.06 14.91 -13.43
N PRO A 56 4.77 14.66 -13.11
CA PRO A 56 4.27 13.34 -12.76
C PRO A 56 4.28 12.37 -13.95
N ASN A 57 4.64 12.82 -15.16
CA ASN A 57 4.85 11.98 -16.34
C ASN A 57 6.31 11.57 -16.54
N THR A 58 7.24 12.07 -15.73
CA THR A 58 8.64 11.64 -15.78
C THR A 58 8.73 10.17 -15.37
N ARG A 59 9.50 9.36 -16.11
CA ARG A 59 9.63 7.90 -15.90
C ARG A 59 11.10 7.50 -15.79
N GLY A 60 11.34 6.32 -15.22
CA GLY A 60 12.69 5.75 -15.10
C GLY A 60 13.60 6.59 -14.21
N GLU A 61 14.90 6.56 -14.51
CA GLU A 61 15.95 7.20 -13.71
C GLU A 61 15.81 8.73 -13.61
N ASP A 62 15.13 9.38 -14.56
CA ASP A 62 14.87 10.82 -14.51
C ASP A 62 13.77 11.18 -13.49
N SER A 63 12.95 10.21 -13.06
CA SER A 63 11.89 10.44 -12.09
C SER A 63 12.45 10.44 -10.66
N PRO A 64 12.30 11.55 -9.90
CA PRO A 64 12.70 11.57 -8.50
C PRO A 64 11.90 10.57 -7.65
N LEU A 65 10.63 10.31 -8.02
CA LEU A 65 9.83 9.30 -7.34
C LEU A 65 10.39 7.91 -7.60
N TRP A 66 10.71 7.55 -8.85
CA TRP A 66 11.26 6.24 -9.18
C TRP A 66 12.59 5.98 -8.45
N ARG A 67 13.48 6.99 -8.42
CA ARG A 67 14.74 6.91 -7.68
C ARG A 67 14.51 6.78 -6.18
N LEU A 68 13.65 7.62 -5.60
CA LEU A 68 13.34 7.55 -4.18
C LEU A 68 12.75 6.19 -3.82
N PHE A 69 11.81 5.70 -4.63
CA PHE A 69 11.18 4.40 -4.50
C PHE A 69 12.27 3.34 -4.35
N GLY A 70 13.13 3.15 -5.36
CA GLY A 70 14.22 2.16 -5.35
C GLY A 70 15.28 2.37 -4.26
N ASN A 71 15.47 3.60 -3.77
CA ASN A 71 16.39 3.88 -2.68
C ASN A 71 15.84 3.35 -1.35
N ILE A 72 14.65 3.79 -0.95
CA ILE A 72 14.09 3.52 0.39
C ILE A 72 13.17 2.29 0.45
N TRP A 73 12.84 1.70 -0.69
CA TRP A 73 12.21 0.39 -0.77
C TRP A 73 12.72 -0.32 -2.04
N HIS A 74 13.17 -1.57 -1.94
CA HIS A 74 13.65 -2.26 -3.13
C HIS A 74 13.36 -3.75 -3.04
N GLN A 75 12.60 -4.27 -4.02
CA GLN A 75 12.28 -5.69 -4.15
C GLN A 75 11.76 -6.30 -2.83
N GLY A 76 10.79 -5.64 -2.20
CA GLY A 76 10.19 -6.09 -0.94
C GLY A 76 11.00 -5.75 0.33
N THR A 77 12.17 -5.12 0.20
CA THR A 77 13.03 -4.75 1.33
C THR A 77 12.85 -3.29 1.72
N VAL A 78 12.76 -3.01 3.02
CA VAL A 78 12.92 -1.66 3.61
C VAL A 78 14.26 -1.52 4.31
N TYR A 79 14.70 -0.27 4.49
CA TYR A 79 16.02 0.07 4.97
C TYR A 79 15.96 1.04 6.15
N GLU A 80 17.10 1.27 6.79
CA GLU A 80 17.25 2.20 7.90
C GLU A 80 16.67 3.59 7.59
N ALA A 81 16.95 4.14 6.40
CA ALA A 81 16.47 5.45 5.98
C ALA A 81 14.95 5.52 5.70
N THR A 82 14.28 4.38 5.51
CA THR A 82 12.87 4.34 5.07
C THR A 82 11.94 5.01 6.06
N SER A 83 12.04 4.63 7.34
CA SER A 83 11.18 5.19 8.40
C SER A 83 11.34 6.71 8.55
N HIS A 84 12.53 7.24 8.26
CA HIS A 84 12.83 8.67 8.32
C HIS A 84 12.23 9.47 7.16
N ALA A 85 12.05 8.85 5.99
CA ALA A 85 11.44 9.49 4.82
C ALA A 85 9.92 9.56 4.90
N VAL A 86 9.28 8.56 5.51
CA VAL A 86 7.82 8.39 5.53
C VAL A 86 7.04 9.61 6.03
N PRO A 87 7.41 10.31 7.13
CA PRO A 87 6.66 11.48 7.58
C PRO A 87 6.53 12.59 6.52
N PHE A 88 7.56 12.75 5.68
CA PHE A 88 7.56 13.74 4.62
C PHE A 88 6.74 13.29 3.41
N LEU A 89 6.75 11.99 3.09
CA LEU A 89 5.84 11.42 2.09
C LEU A 89 4.37 11.61 2.49
N ILE A 90 4.07 11.47 3.79
CA ILE A 90 2.73 11.73 4.33
C ILE A 90 2.33 13.21 4.15
N GLN A 91 3.22 14.16 4.45
CA GLN A 91 2.97 15.59 4.21
C GLN A 91 2.74 15.90 2.72
N LEU A 92 3.52 15.26 1.84
CA LEU A 92 3.38 15.44 0.40
C LEU A 92 2.03 14.92 -0.11
N VAL A 93 1.53 13.78 0.37
CA VAL A 93 0.20 13.28 -0.05
C VAL A 93 -0.95 14.08 0.55
N GLU A 94 -0.77 14.74 1.68
CA GLU A 94 -1.76 15.68 2.24
C GLU A 94 -1.83 16.98 1.42
N THR A 95 -0.70 17.42 0.88
CA THR A 95 -0.60 18.63 0.07
C THR A 95 -1.21 18.43 -1.32
N THR A 96 -2.35 19.09 -1.57
CA THR A 96 -3.13 18.87 -2.82
C THR A 96 -2.43 19.31 -4.10
N SER A 97 -1.44 20.20 -4.02
CA SER A 97 -0.64 20.66 -5.16
C SER A 97 0.52 19.73 -5.52
N THR A 98 0.82 18.72 -4.69
CA THR A 98 1.85 17.72 -5.01
C THR A 98 1.45 16.96 -6.29
N PRO A 99 2.33 16.89 -7.31
CA PRO A 99 1.95 16.34 -8.61
C PRO A 99 1.61 14.84 -8.61
N ASP A 100 2.49 13.98 -8.07
CA ASP A 100 2.34 12.51 -8.15
C ASP A 100 1.94 11.88 -6.80
N ARG A 101 0.81 12.31 -6.25
CA ARG A 101 0.30 11.80 -4.96
C ARG A 101 -0.06 10.32 -5.03
N VAL A 102 -0.46 9.83 -6.20
CA VAL A 102 -0.80 8.41 -6.42
C VAL A 102 0.44 7.55 -6.26
N GLY A 103 1.54 7.88 -6.96
CA GLY A 103 2.78 7.12 -6.84
C GLY A 103 3.43 7.21 -5.45
N ILE A 104 3.28 8.33 -4.74
CA ILE A 104 3.74 8.43 -3.34
C ILE A 104 2.92 7.52 -2.41
N LEU A 105 1.60 7.45 -2.59
CA LEU A 105 0.74 6.53 -1.83
C LEU A 105 1.07 5.07 -2.15
N ASP A 106 1.37 4.77 -3.41
CA ASP A 106 1.83 3.44 -3.81
C ASP A 106 3.14 3.05 -3.12
N LEU A 107 4.14 3.95 -3.06
CA LEU A 107 5.35 3.74 -2.27
C LEU A 107 5.05 3.51 -0.78
N LEU A 108 4.14 4.28 -0.18
CA LEU A 108 3.73 4.08 1.22
C LEU A 108 3.08 2.70 1.45
N ALA A 109 2.31 2.19 0.50
CA ALA A 109 1.73 0.85 0.57
C ALA A 109 2.81 -0.25 0.52
N HIS A 110 3.79 -0.11 -0.38
CA HIS A 110 4.93 -1.02 -0.47
C HIS A 110 5.80 -0.99 0.79
N ILE A 111 6.04 0.19 1.37
CA ILE A 111 6.75 0.31 2.66
C ILE A 111 5.96 -0.37 3.79
N ALA A 112 4.63 -0.26 3.81
CA ALA A 112 3.81 -0.93 4.82
C ALA A 112 3.92 -2.46 4.75
N HIS A 113 4.12 -3.03 3.55
CA HIS A 113 4.31 -4.47 3.34
C HIS A 113 5.78 -4.93 3.33
N GLY A 114 6.72 -4.00 3.25
CA GLY A 114 8.13 -4.32 3.16
C GLY A 114 8.65 -5.10 4.37
N SER A 115 9.69 -5.87 4.13
CA SER A 115 10.34 -6.74 5.10
C SER A 115 11.85 -6.50 5.14
N SER A 116 12.56 -7.33 5.92
CA SER A 116 14.01 -7.32 5.98
C SER A 116 14.60 -7.94 4.72
N TYR A 117 15.81 -7.52 4.32
CA TYR A 117 16.53 -8.12 3.20
C TYR A 117 16.75 -9.62 3.47
N LEU A 118 17.11 -9.95 4.71
CA LEU A 118 17.39 -11.33 5.11
C LEU A 118 16.17 -12.22 5.18
N ASP A 119 14.97 -11.69 5.44
CA ASP A 119 13.71 -12.44 5.27
C ASP A 119 13.39 -12.67 3.79
N VAL A 120 13.43 -11.60 2.99
CA VAL A 120 13.06 -11.67 1.56
C VAL A 120 13.97 -12.62 0.79
N HIS A 121 15.26 -12.63 1.12
CA HIS A 121 16.27 -13.40 0.38
C HIS A 121 16.75 -14.65 1.12
N GLU A 122 16.07 -15.09 2.19
CA GLU A 122 16.51 -16.23 3.01
C GLU A 122 16.71 -17.49 2.18
N SER A 123 15.75 -17.84 1.32
CA SER A 123 15.81 -19.03 0.46
C SER A 123 16.99 -19.01 -0.51
N PHE A 124 17.30 -17.84 -1.06
CA PHE A 124 18.45 -17.62 -1.93
C PHE A 124 19.76 -17.77 -1.14
N LEU A 125 19.86 -17.14 0.03
CA LEU A 125 21.03 -17.19 0.90
C LEU A 125 21.29 -18.58 1.48
N GLN A 126 20.23 -19.36 1.70
CA GLN A 126 20.32 -20.77 2.08
C GLN A 126 20.96 -21.61 0.97
N ARG A 127 20.67 -21.28 -0.30
CA ARG A 127 21.20 -22.00 -1.46
C ARG A 127 22.59 -21.51 -1.87
N TYR A 128 22.87 -20.21 -1.70
CA TYR A 128 24.08 -19.52 -2.13
C TYR A 128 24.60 -18.61 -1.00
N PRO A 129 25.18 -19.18 0.07
CA PRO A 129 25.63 -18.39 1.20
C PRO A 129 26.80 -17.48 0.83
N VAL A 130 26.72 -16.23 1.27
CA VAL A 130 27.78 -15.23 1.12
C VAL A 130 28.56 -15.07 2.43
N ALA A 131 29.75 -14.48 2.36
CA ALA A 131 30.65 -14.35 3.52
C ALA A 131 30.03 -13.57 4.70
N LYS A 132 29.12 -12.63 4.44
CA LYS A 132 28.32 -11.91 5.44
C LYS A 132 26.90 -11.69 4.90
N PRO A 133 25.85 -11.90 5.72
CA PRO A 133 25.90 -12.17 7.16
C PRO A 133 26.11 -13.65 7.53
N GLY A 134 26.41 -14.52 6.55
CA GLY A 134 26.67 -15.94 6.75
C GLY A 134 25.53 -16.82 6.25
N ILE A 135 25.41 -18.02 6.83
CA ILE A 135 24.37 -19.00 6.49
C ILE A 135 23.11 -18.70 7.35
N PRO A 136 21.89 -18.75 6.79
CA PRO A 136 20.67 -18.65 7.59
C PRO A 136 20.66 -19.60 8.79
N GLY A 137 20.14 -19.13 9.92
CA GLY A 137 20.12 -19.86 11.20
C GLY A 137 21.42 -19.81 12.02
N THR A 138 22.48 -19.15 11.53
CA THR A 138 23.67 -18.85 12.35
C THR A 138 23.44 -17.65 13.26
N GLU A 139 24.15 -17.56 14.39
CA GLU A 139 23.95 -16.46 15.35
C GLU A 139 24.20 -15.07 14.73
N ASP A 140 25.20 -14.95 13.86
CA ASP A 140 25.50 -13.69 13.16
C ASP A 140 24.40 -13.31 12.16
N PHE A 141 23.86 -14.28 11.41
CA PHE A 141 22.72 -14.06 10.52
C PHE A 141 21.49 -13.58 11.29
N GLU A 142 21.12 -14.29 12.37
CA GLU A 142 19.97 -13.92 13.20
C GLU A 142 20.17 -12.58 13.94
N ARG A 143 21.42 -12.19 14.19
CA ARG A 143 21.75 -10.87 14.75
C ARG A 143 21.48 -9.76 13.76
N GLU A 144 21.99 -9.86 12.54
CA GLU A 144 21.77 -8.86 11.49
C GLU A 144 20.29 -8.80 11.10
N LYS A 145 19.63 -9.96 10.97
CA LYS A 145 18.19 -10.04 10.65
C LYS A 145 17.34 -9.30 11.70
N ARG A 146 17.65 -9.45 12.99
CA ARG A 146 16.94 -8.73 14.05
C ARG A 146 17.10 -7.21 13.92
N LYS A 147 18.28 -6.73 13.52
CA LYS A 147 18.53 -5.31 13.26
C LYS A 147 17.71 -4.81 12.07
N GLU A 148 17.66 -5.57 10.99
CA GLU A 148 16.83 -5.20 9.83
C GLU A 148 15.33 -5.21 10.19
N LEU A 149 14.88 -6.16 11.02
CA LEU A 149 13.50 -6.19 11.52
C LEU A 149 13.14 -4.99 12.41
N GLU A 150 14.10 -4.37 13.10
CA GLU A 150 13.87 -3.09 13.77
C GLU A 150 13.55 -1.97 12.75
N TRP A 151 14.17 -1.98 11.58
CA TRP A 151 13.83 -1.05 10.50
C TRP A 151 12.44 -1.30 9.91
N VAL A 152 12.06 -2.58 9.75
CA VAL A 152 10.72 -2.97 9.31
C VAL A 152 9.64 -2.42 10.25
N GLU A 153 9.80 -2.65 11.56
CA GLU A 153 8.85 -2.16 12.55
C GLU A 153 8.78 -0.63 12.58
N ALA A 154 9.93 0.04 12.49
CA ALA A 154 10.00 1.50 12.46
C ALA A 154 9.31 2.08 11.20
N ALA A 155 9.56 1.49 10.02
CA ALA A 155 8.95 1.90 8.76
C ALA A 155 7.44 1.72 8.80
N ARG A 156 6.96 0.54 9.22
CA ARG A 156 5.52 0.26 9.37
C ARG A 156 4.86 1.22 10.36
N THR A 157 5.49 1.44 11.52
CA THR A 157 5.01 2.39 12.53
C THR A 157 4.91 3.81 11.97
N ALA A 158 5.88 4.24 11.18
CA ALA A 158 5.85 5.56 10.54
C ALA A 158 4.67 5.68 9.55
N VAL A 159 4.40 4.66 8.73
CA VAL A 159 3.27 4.70 7.78
C VAL A 159 1.93 4.73 8.53
N ILE A 160 1.83 4.00 9.64
CA ILE A 160 0.64 3.99 10.52
C ILE A 160 0.28 5.40 11.02
N GLN A 161 1.25 6.28 11.27
CA GLN A 161 0.98 7.65 11.73
C GLN A 161 0.13 8.45 10.73
N GLY A 162 0.17 8.11 9.45
CA GLY A 162 -0.64 8.74 8.41
C GLY A 162 -2.09 8.23 8.32
N TYR A 163 -2.52 7.29 9.17
CA TYR A 163 -3.82 6.60 9.02
C TYR A 163 -5.00 7.56 8.83
N ASP A 164 -5.11 8.59 9.68
CA ASP A 164 -6.24 9.52 9.63
C ASP A 164 -6.20 10.40 8.35
N ILE A 165 -4.99 10.70 7.83
CA ILE A 165 -4.81 11.37 6.53
C ILE A 165 -5.32 10.48 5.41
N TYR A 166 -4.93 9.20 5.36
CA TYR A 166 -5.41 8.29 4.31
C TYR A 166 -6.93 8.10 4.35
N VAL A 167 -7.54 8.06 5.55
CA VAL A 167 -9.01 8.03 5.72
C VAL A 167 -9.65 9.31 5.19
N HIS A 168 -9.03 10.47 5.38
CA HIS A 168 -9.50 11.73 4.83
C HIS A 168 -9.42 11.75 3.29
N LEU A 169 -8.32 11.26 2.70
CA LEU A 169 -8.16 11.16 1.25
C LEU A 169 -9.22 10.24 0.59
N LEU A 170 -9.64 9.20 1.30
CA LEU A 170 -10.62 8.22 0.84
C LEU A 170 -11.99 8.83 0.47
N GLN A 171 -12.31 10.02 1.00
CA GLN A 171 -13.61 10.69 0.84
C GLN A 171 -13.89 11.22 -0.59
N SER A 172 -12.89 11.24 -1.47
CA SER A 172 -13.06 11.68 -2.86
C SER A 172 -13.20 10.51 -3.83
N GLN A 173 -13.77 10.78 -5.01
CA GLN A 173 -13.83 9.85 -6.14
C GLN A 173 -12.67 10.10 -7.11
N SER A 174 -11.44 10.00 -6.61
CA SER A 174 -10.20 10.23 -7.36
C SER A 174 -9.25 9.05 -7.22
N ASP A 175 -8.29 8.92 -8.13
CA ASP A 175 -7.25 7.88 -8.06
C ASP A 175 -6.42 7.96 -6.78
N VAL A 176 -6.18 9.17 -6.26
CA VAL A 176 -5.55 9.39 -4.95
C VAL A 176 -6.33 8.68 -3.84
N ALA A 177 -7.65 8.75 -3.89
CA ALA A 177 -8.51 8.13 -2.89
C ALA A 177 -8.48 6.60 -2.97
N TYR A 178 -8.16 6.04 -4.13
CA TYR A 178 -8.02 4.60 -4.35
C TYR A 178 -6.63 4.09 -3.95
N ALA A 179 -5.57 4.85 -4.27
CA ALA A 179 -4.24 4.58 -3.75
C ALA A 179 -4.19 4.68 -2.21
N ALA A 180 -4.91 5.63 -1.61
CA ALA A 180 -5.04 5.72 -0.15
C ALA A 180 -5.78 4.52 0.46
N ALA A 181 -6.76 3.96 -0.27
CA ALA A 181 -7.44 2.74 0.12
C ALA A 181 -6.46 1.56 0.18
N ASN A 182 -5.52 1.47 -0.79
CA ASN A 182 -4.47 0.46 -0.80
C ASN A 182 -3.60 0.55 0.46
N VAL A 183 -3.07 1.73 0.78
CA VAL A 183 -2.28 1.94 2.00
C VAL A 183 -3.03 1.47 3.26
N LEU A 184 -4.30 1.85 3.39
CA LEU A 184 -5.14 1.46 4.54
C LEU A 184 -5.32 -0.07 4.65
N ALA A 185 -5.42 -0.77 3.53
CA ALA A 185 -5.51 -2.24 3.50
C ALA A 185 -4.19 -2.89 3.96
N CYS A 186 -3.05 -2.44 3.42
CA CYS A 186 -1.71 -2.95 3.75
C CYS A 186 -1.33 -2.74 5.23
N LEU A 187 -1.83 -1.65 5.84
CA LEU A 187 -1.61 -1.38 7.26
C LEU A 187 -2.21 -2.44 8.18
N ARG A 188 -3.28 -3.14 7.77
CA ARG A 188 -3.97 -4.19 8.55
C ARG A 188 -4.28 -3.83 10.02
N ILE A 189 -4.33 -2.53 10.34
CA ILE A 189 -4.78 -1.99 11.63
C ILE A 189 -6.23 -1.54 11.51
N ARG A 190 -6.93 -1.42 12.65
CA ARG A 190 -8.32 -0.94 12.69
C ARG A 190 -9.22 -1.66 11.67
N ARG A 191 -8.97 -2.96 11.45
CA ARG A 191 -9.54 -3.78 10.37
C ARG A 191 -11.06 -3.70 10.23
N ALA A 192 -11.78 -3.67 11.36
CA ALA A 192 -13.24 -3.50 11.36
C ALA A 192 -13.71 -2.13 10.87
N ALA A 193 -12.95 -1.06 11.14
CA ALA A 193 -13.27 0.28 10.64
C ALA A 193 -12.91 0.40 9.15
N THR A 194 -11.70 -0.03 8.78
CA THR A 194 -11.22 0.01 7.39
C THR A 194 -12.12 -0.82 6.46
N SER A 195 -12.56 -2.02 6.87
CA SER A 195 -13.44 -2.85 6.02
C SER A 195 -14.81 -2.20 5.77
N ARG A 196 -15.35 -1.45 6.73
CA ARG A 196 -16.60 -0.70 6.54
C ARG A 196 -16.42 0.47 5.57
N LEU A 197 -15.29 1.16 5.63
CA LEU A 197 -14.95 2.24 4.70
C LEU A 197 -14.82 1.70 3.28
N LEU A 198 -14.05 0.62 3.08
CA LEU A 198 -13.90 -0.03 1.78
C LEU A 198 -15.22 -0.57 1.24
N ALA A 199 -16.03 -1.24 2.07
CA ALA A 199 -17.36 -1.72 1.66
C ALA A 199 -18.33 -0.57 1.32
N GLY A 200 -18.21 0.58 1.99
CA GLY A 200 -18.92 1.81 1.62
C GLY A 200 -18.52 2.28 0.23
N LYS A 201 -17.22 2.41 -0.01
CA LYS A 201 -16.65 2.82 -1.30
C LYS A 201 -17.05 1.87 -2.43
N LEU A 202 -17.07 0.56 -2.17
CA LEU A 202 -17.52 -0.44 -3.13
C LEU A 202 -18.97 -0.25 -3.54
N ARG A 203 -19.86 0.21 -2.65
CA ARG A 203 -21.26 0.47 -3.00
C ARG A 203 -21.45 1.74 -3.84
N GLU A 204 -20.54 2.70 -3.71
CA GLU A 204 -20.60 3.97 -4.44
C GLU A 204 -19.92 3.91 -5.81
N GLU A 205 -18.97 2.99 -5.99
CA GLU A 205 -18.21 2.85 -7.24
C GLU A 205 -18.99 2.04 -8.30
N ALA A 206 -19.06 2.61 -9.50
CA ALA A 206 -19.76 2.05 -10.65
C ALA A 206 -18.82 1.39 -11.66
N ARG A 207 -17.53 1.77 -11.69
CA ARG A 207 -16.53 1.25 -12.63
C ARG A 207 -16.08 -0.15 -12.21
N PRO A 208 -16.30 -1.19 -13.02
CA PRO A 208 -15.99 -2.57 -12.65
C PRO A 208 -14.55 -2.80 -12.20
N LEU A 209 -13.58 -2.22 -12.91
CA LEU A 209 -12.15 -2.31 -12.56
C LEU A 209 -11.87 -1.81 -11.12
N TYR A 210 -12.41 -0.64 -10.75
CA TYR A 210 -12.19 -0.06 -9.42
C TYR A 210 -12.94 -0.85 -8.33
N ARG A 211 -14.13 -1.39 -8.64
CA ARG A 211 -14.84 -2.30 -7.75
C ARG A 211 -14.03 -3.56 -7.47
N ALA A 212 -13.45 -4.15 -8.51
CA ALA A 212 -12.54 -5.29 -8.44
C ALA A 212 -11.30 -4.98 -7.59
N GLY A 213 -10.70 -3.80 -7.77
CA GLY A 213 -9.62 -3.30 -6.91
C GLY A 213 -10.02 -3.23 -5.44
N ILE A 214 -11.19 -2.66 -5.10
CA ILE A 214 -11.67 -2.61 -3.70
C ILE A 214 -11.88 -4.02 -3.13
N LEU A 215 -12.38 -4.97 -3.93
CA LEU A 215 -12.54 -6.37 -3.51
C LEU A 215 -11.18 -6.98 -3.14
N LEU A 216 -10.15 -6.80 -3.97
CA LEU A 216 -8.77 -7.22 -3.64
C LEU A 216 -8.29 -6.63 -2.31
N LEU A 217 -8.56 -5.34 -2.07
CA LEU A 217 -8.20 -4.65 -0.83
C LEU A 217 -8.95 -5.20 0.40
N LEU A 218 -10.19 -5.65 0.26
CA LEU A 218 -10.92 -6.33 1.33
C LEU A 218 -10.26 -7.67 1.69
N GLY A 219 -9.79 -8.41 0.68
CA GLY A 219 -8.99 -9.64 0.87
C GLY A 219 -7.64 -9.37 1.53
N GLU A 220 -6.93 -8.33 1.07
CA GLU A 220 -5.66 -7.85 1.63
C GLU A 220 -5.78 -7.50 3.13
N LEU A 221 -6.87 -6.83 3.50
CA LEU A 221 -7.16 -6.47 4.89
C LEU A 221 -7.46 -7.70 5.76
N GLY A 222 -8.00 -8.76 5.16
CA GLY A 222 -8.29 -10.05 5.81
C GLY A 222 -9.30 -9.94 6.97
N HIS A 223 -10.23 -8.97 6.92
CA HIS A 223 -11.25 -8.78 7.94
C HIS A 223 -12.55 -9.48 7.59
N GLU A 224 -12.83 -10.59 8.27
CA GLU A 224 -14.06 -11.34 8.09
C GLU A 224 -15.23 -10.67 8.80
N SER A 225 -16.29 -10.38 8.05
CA SER A 225 -17.51 -9.75 8.55
C SER A 225 -18.66 -9.91 7.57
N PRO A 226 -19.93 -9.84 8.02
CA PRO A 226 -21.09 -10.03 7.16
C PRO A 226 -21.06 -9.14 5.91
N HIS A 227 -20.77 -7.85 6.05
CA HIS A 227 -20.74 -6.93 4.89
C HIS A 227 -19.60 -7.22 3.89
N VAL A 228 -18.51 -7.84 4.33
CA VAL A 228 -17.44 -8.30 3.42
C VAL A 228 -17.89 -9.56 2.69
N PHE A 229 -18.51 -10.50 3.41
CA PHE A 229 -19.07 -11.69 2.79
C PHE A 229 -20.16 -11.34 1.79
N ASP A 230 -21.10 -10.45 2.12
CA ASP A 230 -22.14 -9.99 1.20
C ASP A 230 -21.54 -9.36 -0.06
N ALA A 231 -20.50 -8.53 0.08
CA ALA A 231 -19.80 -7.93 -1.04
C ALA A 231 -19.15 -8.98 -1.95
N VAL A 232 -18.45 -9.95 -1.37
CA VAL A 232 -17.77 -11.02 -2.12
C VAL A 232 -18.78 -11.96 -2.79
N HIS A 233 -19.86 -12.34 -2.09
CA HIS A 233 -20.93 -13.16 -2.65
C HIS A 233 -21.63 -12.46 -3.83
N SER A 234 -21.97 -11.18 -3.67
CA SER A 234 -22.60 -10.41 -4.75
C SER A 234 -21.70 -10.25 -5.96
N ALA A 235 -20.38 -10.16 -5.76
CA ALA A 235 -19.43 -10.00 -6.86
C ALA A 235 -19.08 -11.34 -7.54
N ALA A 236 -19.27 -12.48 -6.87
CA ALA A 236 -19.03 -13.81 -7.45
C ALA A 236 -19.92 -14.07 -8.69
N SER A 237 -21.15 -13.56 -8.68
CA SER A 237 -22.11 -13.65 -9.79
C SER A 237 -22.19 -12.36 -10.62
N SER A 238 -21.20 -11.46 -10.51
CA SER A 238 -21.16 -10.24 -11.32
C SER A 238 -20.95 -10.54 -12.80
N GLU A 239 -21.56 -9.74 -13.67
CA GLU A 239 -21.30 -9.79 -15.12
C GLU A 239 -19.85 -9.38 -15.45
N SER A 240 -19.21 -8.57 -14.59
CA SER A 240 -17.81 -8.16 -14.76
C SER A 240 -16.85 -9.31 -14.46
N ILE A 241 -15.97 -9.59 -15.43
CA ILE A 241 -14.91 -10.57 -15.29
C ILE A 241 -13.89 -10.13 -14.22
N GLU A 242 -13.57 -8.84 -14.16
CA GLU A 242 -12.63 -8.26 -13.20
C GLU A 242 -13.11 -8.50 -11.76
N GLU A 243 -14.40 -8.25 -11.48
CA GLU A 243 -14.99 -8.50 -10.16
C GLU A 243 -14.97 -10.00 -9.81
N ARG A 244 -15.28 -10.89 -10.75
CA ARG A 244 -15.22 -12.35 -10.51
C ARG A 244 -13.79 -12.83 -10.22
N ARG A 245 -12.78 -12.33 -10.97
CA ARG A 245 -11.36 -12.63 -10.71
C ARG A 245 -10.90 -12.10 -9.36
N ALA A 246 -11.30 -10.87 -9.00
CA ALA A 246 -10.98 -10.30 -7.70
C ALA A 246 -11.58 -11.12 -6.55
N VAL A 247 -12.81 -11.62 -6.70
CA VAL A 247 -13.46 -12.49 -5.72
C VAL A 247 -12.71 -13.80 -5.53
N ALA A 248 -12.28 -14.46 -6.62
CA ALA A 248 -11.50 -15.69 -6.55
C ALA A 248 -10.24 -15.50 -5.68
N ILE A 249 -9.47 -14.44 -5.94
CA ILE A 249 -8.25 -14.08 -5.21
C ILE A 249 -8.57 -13.69 -3.75
N THR A 250 -9.59 -12.85 -3.56
CA THR A 250 -10.00 -12.33 -2.24
C THR A 250 -10.46 -13.44 -1.32
N ALA A 251 -11.32 -14.32 -1.82
CA ALA A 251 -11.88 -15.39 -1.02
C ALA A 251 -10.79 -16.32 -0.51
N VAL A 252 -9.73 -16.60 -1.29
CA VAL A 252 -8.59 -17.42 -0.84
C VAL A 252 -7.96 -16.89 0.45
N ARG A 253 -7.98 -15.57 0.62
CA ARG A 253 -7.44 -14.87 1.80
C ARG A 253 -8.43 -14.85 2.98
N LEU A 254 -9.72 -15.13 2.75
CA LEU A 254 -10.76 -15.26 3.77
C LEU A 254 -10.92 -16.72 4.21
N LYS A 255 -10.65 -17.01 5.48
CA LYS A 255 -10.59 -18.36 6.08
C LYS A 255 -11.97 -18.97 6.29
N THR A 256 -12.96 -18.18 6.67
CA THR A 256 -14.32 -18.65 7.01
C THR A 256 -15.35 -18.41 5.90
N PHE A 257 -14.89 -18.10 4.68
CA PHE A 257 -15.76 -17.83 3.56
C PHE A 257 -16.41 -19.11 3.03
N ASP A 258 -17.74 -19.16 3.05
CA ASP A 258 -18.54 -20.27 2.52
C ASP A 258 -18.40 -20.37 0.99
N ILE A 259 -18.17 -21.58 0.50
CA ILE A 259 -17.95 -21.86 -0.91
C ILE A 259 -19.31 -22.11 -1.59
N THR A 260 -19.83 -21.09 -2.28
CA THR A 260 -21.01 -21.20 -3.15
C THR A 260 -20.65 -21.77 -4.53
N ASP A 261 -21.66 -22.21 -5.29
CA ASP A 261 -21.45 -22.69 -6.67
C ASP A 261 -20.89 -21.59 -7.58
N ASP A 262 -21.46 -20.39 -7.51
CA ASP A 262 -20.95 -19.20 -8.24
C ASP A 262 -19.49 -18.92 -7.90
N PHE A 263 -19.09 -19.09 -6.63
CA PHE A 263 -17.70 -18.93 -6.22
C PHE A 263 -16.80 -20.01 -6.80
N ARG A 264 -17.23 -21.29 -6.81
CA ARG A 264 -16.45 -22.37 -7.44
C ARG A 264 -16.23 -22.10 -8.91
N GLU A 265 -17.24 -21.61 -9.61
CA GLU A 265 -17.11 -21.23 -11.02
C GLU A 265 -16.09 -20.11 -11.20
N ALA A 266 -16.20 -19.01 -10.44
CA ALA A 266 -15.25 -17.91 -10.48
C ALA A 266 -13.81 -18.36 -10.14
N LEU A 267 -13.65 -19.29 -9.19
CA LEU A 267 -12.36 -19.87 -8.81
C LEU A 267 -11.75 -20.71 -9.93
N VAL A 268 -12.54 -21.60 -10.55
CA VAL A 268 -12.09 -22.43 -11.68
C VAL A 268 -11.70 -21.55 -12.87
N GLU A 269 -12.52 -20.56 -13.19
CA GLU A 269 -12.20 -19.60 -14.26
C GLU A 269 -10.87 -18.87 -13.99
N ALA A 270 -10.65 -18.42 -12.75
CA ALA A 270 -9.41 -17.73 -12.35
C ALA A 270 -8.18 -18.66 -12.37
N ILE A 271 -8.34 -19.93 -11.99
CA ILE A 271 -7.27 -20.94 -12.05
C ILE A 271 -6.86 -21.22 -13.50
N CYS A 272 -7.82 -21.27 -14.41
CA CYS A 272 -7.57 -21.48 -15.83
C CYS A 272 -7.00 -20.25 -16.55
N ASP A 273 -6.98 -19.09 -15.90
CA ASP A 273 -6.49 -17.85 -16.48
C ASP A 273 -4.96 -17.80 -16.48
N THR A 274 -4.36 -17.53 -17.63
CA THR A 274 -2.89 -17.52 -17.76
C THR A 274 -2.26 -16.21 -17.31
N ASP A 275 -3.07 -15.15 -17.20
CA ASP A 275 -2.61 -13.84 -16.77
C ASP A 275 -3.71 -13.12 -15.98
N LEU A 276 -3.71 -13.31 -14.66
CA LEU A 276 -4.66 -12.63 -13.78
C LEU A 276 -4.35 -11.13 -13.62
N TYR A 277 -3.11 -10.72 -13.85
CA TYR A 277 -2.68 -9.34 -13.64
C TYR A 277 -3.31 -8.39 -14.66
N GLN A 278 -3.46 -8.83 -15.90
CA GLN A 278 -4.03 -8.01 -16.98
C GLN A 278 -5.42 -7.43 -16.65
N TYR A 279 -6.22 -8.12 -15.83
CA TYR A 279 -7.57 -7.66 -15.45
C TYR A 279 -7.59 -6.49 -14.49
N PHE A 280 -6.44 -6.19 -13.89
CA PHE A 280 -6.28 -5.14 -12.89
C PHE A 280 -5.38 -4.00 -13.41
N GLU A 281 -4.93 -4.09 -14.66
CA GLU A 281 -4.23 -3.00 -15.33
C GLU A 281 -5.12 -1.75 -15.37
N GLY A 282 -4.54 -0.61 -14.97
CA GLY A 282 -5.24 0.67 -14.89
C GLY A 282 -5.80 1.01 -13.50
N LEU A 283 -5.64 0.13 -12.51
CA LEU A 283 -5.75 0.55 -11.12
C LEU A 283 -4.62 1.54 -10.76
N PRO A 284 -4.87 2.50 -9.85
CA PRO A 284 -3.89 3.52 -9.50
C PRO A 284 -2.79 3.04 -8.53
N TRP A 285 -2.60 1.73 -8.37
CA TRP A 285 -1.52 1.14 -7.56
C TRP A 285 -1.10 -0.20 -8.16
N ASP A 286 0.09 -0.68 -7.82
CA ASP A 286 0.56 -1.99 -8.27
C ASP A 286 -0.15 -3.10 -7.49
N THR A 287 -0.89 -3.96 -8.20
CA THR A 287 -1.57 -5.13 -7.61
C THR A 287 -0.69 -6.37 -7.51
N ALA A 288 0.58 -6.31 -7.90
CA ALA A 288 1.53 -7.43 -7.82
C ALA A 288 1.47 -8.14 -6.46
N ASP A 289 1.54 -7.38 -5.37
CA ASP A 289 1.50 -7.90 -4.00
C ASP A 289 0.10 -8.42 -3.59
N ASN A 290 -0.96 -7.98 -4.27
CA ASN A 290 -2.34 -8.40 -3.98
C ASN A 290 -2.74 -9.70 -4.68
N ILE A 291 -1.95 -10.22 -5.61
CA ILE A 291 -2.33 -11.36 -6.45
C ILE A 291 -1.32 -12.49 -6.24
N ASP A 292 -1.76 -13.54 -5.54
CA ASP A 292 -1.00 -14.79 -5.44
C ASP A 292 -1.76 -15.89 -6.17
N GLN A 293 -1.41 -16.11 -7.44
CA GLN A 293 -2.03 -17.16 -8.25
C GLN A 293 -1.73 -18.55 -7.70
N SER A 294 -0.59 -18.75 -7.02
CA SER A 294 -0.25 -20.05 -6.43
C SER A 294 -1.19 -20.45 -5.29
N ALA A 295 -1.68 -19.46 -4.54
CA ALA A 295 -2.65 -19.67 -3.47
C ALA A 295 -4.01 -20.18 -3.97
N LEU A 296 -4.39 -19.88 -5.22
CA LEU A 296 -5.65 -20.37 -5.82
C LEU A 296 -5.66 -21.90 -5.93
N PHE A 297 -4.55 -22.50 -6.39
CA PHE A 297 -4.42 -23.95 -6.54
C PHE A 297 -4.52 -24.69 -5.19
N HIS A 298 -3.94 -24.14 -4.13
CA HIS A 298 -3.97 -24.76 -2.80
C HIS A 298 -5.38 -24.83 -2.19
N ARG A 299 -6.26 -23.90 -2.57
CA ARG A 299 -7.63 -23.85 -2.03
C ARG A 299 -8.59 -24.77 -2.76
N ASP A 300 -8.41 -24.98 -4.06
CA ASP A 300 -9.21 -25.95 -4.83
C ASP A 300 -9.05 -27.39 -4.28
N ASP A 301 -7.81 -27.77 -3.93
CA ASP A 301 -7.51 -29.05 -3.29
C ASP A 301 -8.23 -29.24 -1.93
N ALA A 302 -8.45 -28.16 -1.19
CA ALA A 302 -9.16 -28.18 0.09
C ALA A 302 -10.68 -28.22 -0.12
N ALA A 303 -11.19 -27.44 -1.08
CA ALA A 303 -12.61 -27.39 -1.44
C ALA A 303 -13.12 -28.72 -2.01
N SER A 304 -12.29 -29.40 -2.80
CA SER A 304 -12.57 -30.72 -3.39
C SER A 304 -12.54 -31.87 -2.39
N LYS A 305 -11.87 -31.70 -1.23
CA LYS A 305 -11.83 -32.70 -0.13
C LYS A 305 -12.97 -32.54 0.88
N ALA A 306 -13.65 -31.40 0.88
CA ALA A 306 -14.75 -31.07 1.80
C ALA A 306 -16.15 -31.31 1.20
N ALA A 307 -16.23 -31.54 -0.11
CA ALA A 307 -17.44 -31.99 -0.82
C ALA A 307 -17.53 -33.52 -0.84
#